data_AF-C5C2R0-F1
#
_entry.id   AF-C5C2R0-F1
#
_cell.length_a   1.000
_cell.length_b   1.000
_cell.length_c   1.000
_cell.angle_alpha   90.00
_cell.angle_beta   90.00
_cell.angle_gamma   90.00
#
_symmetry.space_group_name_H-M   'P 1'
#
loop_
_entity.id
_entity.type
_entity.pdbx_description
1 polymer ?
#
loop_
_entity_poly.entity_id
_entity_poly.type
_entity_poly.pdbx_seq_one_letter_code
_entity_poly.pdbx_strand_id
1 'polypeptide(L)'
;MANDSPIQPTIGELVGKLTSQLSTLVRDELQLAQAQLAEKGKRLGAGAGAFAFAGVLAFFAVGVLIAAAVLGLAEAVPAWLAALIVGVALLLLAGAVAFVGKVLIDKSKAFKPDPVSGLKSDVSALKDGLSS
;
A
#
# COMPACT_ATOMS: atom_id res chain seq x y z
N MET A 1 59.42 21.29 -31.07
CA MET A 1 58.78 20.89 -29.80
C MET A 1 57.71 21.92 -29.52
N ALA A 2 56.44 21.59 -29.78
CA ALA A 2 55.31 22.52 -29.66
C ALA A 2 55.01 22.79 -28.18
N ASN A 3 54.75 24.05 -27.87
CA ASN A 3 54.52 24.58 -26.54
C ASN A 3 53.08 24.29 -26.09
N ASP A 4 52.83 23.14 -25.45
CA ASP A 4 51.56 22.83 -24.80
C ASP A 4 51.52 23.47 -23.41
N SER A 5 51.16 24.75 -23.36
CA SER A 5 50.85 25.43 -22.10
C SER A 5 49.51 24.91 -21.58
N PRO A 6 49.42 24.38 -20.34
CA PRO A 6 48.14 23.95 -19.78
C PRO A 6 47.28 25.19 -19.56
N ILE A 7 46.23 25.34 -20.37
CA ILE A 7 45.21 26.37 -20.18
C ILE A 7 44.53 26.08 -18.84
N GLN A 8 44.91 26.84 -17.81
CA GLN A 8 44.27 26.74 -16.50
C GLN A 8 42.83 27.21 -16.65
N PRO A 9 41.84 26.38 -16.27
CA PRO A 9 40.44 26.74 -16.43
C PRO A 9 40.13 28.01 -15.64
N THR A 10 39.41 28.93 -16.26
CA THR A 10 39.00 30.18 -15.62
C THR A 10 37.95 29.89 -14.54
N ILE A 11 37.86 30.73 -13.49
CA ILE A 11 36.85 30.59 -12.41
C ILE A 11 35.43 30.43 -12.99
N GLY A 12 35.12 31.14 -14.08
CA GLY A 12 33.84 31.02 -14.80
C GLY A 12 33.61 29.64 -15.42
N GLU A 13 34.64 29.00 -15.97
CA GLU A 13 34.54 27.64 -16.51
C GLU A 13 34.38 26.58 -15.42
N LEU A 14 35.02 26.75 -14.25
CA LEU A 14 34.82 25.84 -13.11
C LEU A 14 33.39 25.93 -12.55
N VAL A 15 32.85 27.14 -12.40
CA VAL A 15 31.46 27.34 -11.94
C VAL A 15 30.46 26.79 -12.95
N GLY A 16 30.71 26.98 -14.25
CA GLY A 16 29.91 26.38 -15.32
C GLY A 16 29.93 24.85 -15.29
N LYS A 17 31.10 24.24 -15.09
CA LYS A 17 31.25 22.78 -14.95
C LYS A 17 30.55 22.24 -13.71
N LEU A 18 30.69 22.89 -12.56
CA LEU A 18 30.04 22.45 -11.32
C LEU A 18 28.50 22.52 -11.45
N THR A 19 27.97 23.61 -12.02
CA THR A 19 26.53 23.77 -12.27
C THR A 19 26.00 22.69 -13.22
N SER A 20 26.77 22.39 -14.28
CA SER A 20 26.44 21.32 -15.23
C SER A 20 26.45 19.93 -14.57
N GLN A 21 27.43 19.65 -13.71
CA GLN A 21 27.53 18.38 -12.97
C GLN A 21 26.40 18.23 -11.95
N LEU A 22 26.05 19.29 -11.22
CA LEU A 22 24.91 19.28 -10.30
C LEU A 22 23.59 19.06 -11.06
N SER A 23 23.40 19.72 -12.20
CA SER A 23 22.23 19.51 -13.06
C SER A 23 22.13 18.06 -13.55
N THR A 24 23.27 17.48 -13.92
CA THR A 24 23.37 16.07 -14.34
C THR A 24 23.05 15.12 -13.19
N LEU A 25 23.61 15.37 -12.00
CA LEU A 25 23.38 14.54 -10.82
C LEU A 25 21.91 14.52 -10.41
N VAL A 26 21.25 15.69 -10.38
CA VAL A 26 19.81 15.78 -10.08
C VAL A 26 18.99 15.02 -11.12
N ARG A 27 19.34 15.14 -12.41
CA ARG A 27 18.69 14.38 -13.49
C ARG A 27 18.85 12.87 -13.29
N ASP A 28 20.00 12.42 -12.84
CA ASP A 28 20.32 11.00 -12.64
C ASP A 28 19.61 10.44 -11.40
N GLU A 29 19.56 11.18 -10.29
CA GLU A 29 18.75 10.80 -9.11
C GLU A 29 17.27 10.71 -9.44
N LEU A 30 16.74 11.63 -10.25
CA LEU A 30 15.36 11.56 -10.72
C LEU A 30 15.11 10.33 -11.59
N GLN A 31 16.01 10.00 -12.52
CA GLN A 31 15.91 8.78 -13.33
C GLN A 31 15.98 7.53 -12.47
N LEU A 32 16.88 7.49 -11.49
CA LEU A 32 17.01 6.39 -10.55
C LEU A 32 15.76 6.24 -9.68
N ALA A 33 15.21 7.34 -9.16
CA ALA A 33 13.98 7.35 -8.39
C ALA A 33 12.79 6.86 -9.23
N GLN A 34 12.69 7.29 -10.50
CA GLN A 34 11.68 6.79 -11.43
C GLN A 34 11.83 5.28 -11.69
N ALA A 35 13.05 4.79 -11.90
CA ALA A 35 13.32 3.37 -12.08
C ALA A 35 12.94 2.54 -10.85
N GLN A 36 13.30 3.02 -9.64
CA GLN A 36 12.92 2.38 -8.38
C GLN A 36 11.40 2.39 -8.15
N LEU A 37 10.71 3.48 -8.47
CA LEU A 37 9.26 3.56 -8.38
C LEU A 37 8.59 2.61 -9.38
N ALA A 38 9.09 2.53 -10.61
CA ALA A 38 8.59 1.59 -11.62
C ALA A 38 8.79 0.13 -11.18
N GLU A 39 9.96 -0.20 -10.62
CA GLU A 39 10.24 -1.54 -10.12
C GLU A 39 9.36 -1.89 -8.90
N LYS A 40 9.25 -0.97 -7.93
CA LYS A 40 8.34 -1.13 -6.77
C LYS A 40 6.89 -1.29 -7.24
N GLY A 41 6.45 -0.47 -8.19
CA GLY A 41 5.13 -0.53 -8.80
C GLY A 41 4.87 -1.87 -9.52
N LYS A 42 5.84 -2.39 -10.26
CA LYS A 42 5.74 -3.69 -10.93
C LYS A 42 5.62 -4.83 -9.93
N ARG A 43 6.44 -4.84 -8.87
CA ARG A 43 6.40 -5.87 -7.83
C ARG A 43 5.08 -5.81 -7.05
N LEU A 44 4.66 -4.61 -6.66
CA LEU A 44 3.38 -4.40 -5.98
C LEU A 44 2.20 -4.80 -6.87
N GLY A 45 2.22 -4.42 -8.15
CA GLY A 45 1.19 -4.76 -9.13
C GLY A 45 1.09 -6.25 -9.40
N ALA A 46 2.23 -6.93 -9.56
CA ALA A 46 2.26 -8.39 -9.70
C ALA A 46 1.72 -9.09 -8.43
N GLY A 47 2.13 -8.63 -7.24
CA GLY A 47 1.64 -9.16 -5.97
C GLY A 47 0.13 -8.93 -5.78
N ALA A 48 -0.36 -7.72 -6.06
CA ALA A 48 -1.77 -7.38 -5.99
C ALA A 48 -2.60 -8.19 -6.99
N GLY A 49 -2.10 -8.38 -8.22
CA GLY A 49 -2.75 -9.21 -9.23
C GLY A 49 -2.82 -10.68 -8.81
N ALA A 50 -1.73 -11.25 -8.32
CA ALA A 50 -1.70 -12.62 -7.82
C ALA A 50 -2.63 -12.83 -6.62
N PHE A 51 -2.66 -11.86 -5.68
CA PHE A 51 -3.55 -11.91 -4.52
C PHE A 51 -5.02 -11.80 -4.91
N ALA A 52 -5.36 -10.90 -5.84
CA ALA A 52 -6.71 -10.78 -6.37
C ALA A 52 -7.16 -12.09 -7.05
N PHE A 53 -6.30 -12.69 -7.87
CA PHE A 53 -6.58 -13.98 -8.51
C PHE A 53 -6.75 -15.12 -7.49
N ALA A 54 -5.87 -15.18 -6.48
CA ALA A 54 -6.00 -16.13 -5.39
C ALA A 54 -7.32 -15.95 -4.63
N GLY A 55 -7.77 -14.70 -4.42
CA GLY A 55 -9.08 -14.40 -3.84
C GLY A 55 -10.24 -14.94 -4.65
N VAL A 56 -10.20 -14.81 -5.98
CA VAL A 56 -11.21 -15.38 -6.89
C VAL A 56 -11.22 -16.92 -6.80
N LEU A 57 -10.05 -17.56 -6.83
CA LEU A 57 -9.95 -19.01 -6.67
C LEU A 57 -10.47 -19.48 -5.30
N ALA A 58 -10.11 -18.78 -4.23
CA ALA A 58 -10.59 -19.07 -2.88
C ALA A 58 -12.12 -18.94 -2.79
N PHE A 59 -12.71 -17.94 -3.44
CA PHE A 59 -14.15 -17.78 -3.51
C PHE A 59 -14.85 -19.00 -4.16
N PHE A 60 -14.35 -19.47 -5.30
CA PHE A 60 -14.88 -20.67 -5.94
C PHE A 60 -14.64 -21.94 -5.10
N ALA A 61 -13.46 -22.07 -4.50
CA ALA A 61 -13.14 -23.21 -3.63
C ALA A 61 -14.10 -23.30 -2.43
N VAL A 62 -14.42 -22.17 -1.79
CA VAL A 62 -15.43 -22.12 -0.73
C VAL A 62 -16.80 -22.57 -1.25
N GLY A 63 -17.22 -22.13 -2.44
CA GLY A 63 -18.46 -22.59 -3.05
C GLY A 63 -18.51 -24.11 -3.27
N VAL A 64 -17.40 -24.70 -3.76
CA VAL A 64 -17.27 -26.16 -3.93
C VAL A 64 -17.32 -26.88 -2.59
N LEU A 65 -16.65 -26.37 -1.56
CA LEU A 65 -16.68 -26.96 -0.21
C LEU A 65 -18.07 -26.90 0.42
N ILE A 66 -18.80 -25.79 0.23
CA ILE A 66 -20.19 -25.68 0.68
C ILE A 66 -21.06 -26.71 -0.05
N ALA A 67 -20.93 -26.82 -1.38
CA ALA A 67 -21.66 -27.83 -2.14
C ALA A 67 -21.33 -29.26 -1.67
N ALA A 68 -20.05 -29.56 -1.44
CA ALA A 68 -19.62 -30.85 -0.91
C ALA A 68 -20.21 -31.13 0.49
N ALA A 69 -20.26 -30.13 1.38
CA ALA A 69 -20.89 -30.27 2.70
C ALA A 69 -22.39 -30.54 2.59
N VAL A 70 -23.09 -29.83 1.69
CA VAL A 70 -24.53 -30.05 1.46
C VAL A 70 -24.78 -31.44 0.89
N LEU A 71 -24.04 -31.84 -0.15
CA LEU A 71 -24.19 -33.16 -0.78
C LEU A 71 -23.84 -34.29 0.18
N GLY A 72 -22.74 -34.16 0.93
CA GLY A 72 -22.35 -35.16 1.93
C GLY A 72 -23.37 -35.32 3.06
N LEU A 73 -23.97 -34.20 3.51
CA LEU A 73 -25.04 -34.26 4.52
C LEU A 73 -26.35 -34.78 3.92
N ALA A 74 -26.60 -34.56 2.62
CA ALA A 74 -27.78 -35.05 1.92
C ALA A 74 -27.85 -36.59 1.82
N GLU A 75 -26.73 -37.30 2.04
CA GLU A 75 -26.73 -38.77 2.19
C GLU A 75 -27.41 -39.22 3.50
N ALA A 76 -27.45 -38.35 4.51
CA ALA A 76 -28.04 -38.65 5.82
C ALA A 76 -29.44 -38.03 6.02
N VAL A 77 -29.74 -36.91 5.35
CA VAL A 77 -31.02 -36.18 5.47
C VAL A 77 -31.49 -35.67 4.10
N PRO A 78 -32.78 -35.32 3.92
CA PRO A 78 -33.24 -34.74 2.65
C PRO A 78 -32.42 -33.52 2.22
N ALA A 79 -32.12 -33.42 0.91
CA ALA A 79 -31.22 -32.40 0.37
C ALA A 79 -31.61 -30.95 0.74
N TRP A 80 -32.91 -30.64 0.81
CA TRP A 80 -33.37 -29.32 1.23
C TRP A 80 -33.03 -29.01 2.70
N LEU A 81 -33.07 -30.01 3.58
CA LEU A 81 -32.74 -29.87 4.99
C LEU A 81 -31.22 -29.76 5.18
N ALA A 82 -30.44 -30.54 4.43
CA ALA A 82 -28.99 -30.42 4.40
C ALA A 82 -28.55 -28.99 4.01
N ALA A 83 -29.16 -28.44 2.95
CA ALA A 83 -28.90 -27.07 2.51
C ALA A 83 -29.25 -26.03 3.59
N LEU A 84 -30.37 -26.21 4.30
CA LEU A 84 -30.74 -25.32 5.41
C LEU A 84 -29.76 -25.41 6.59
N ILE A 85 -29.34 -26.61 6.99
CA ILE A 85 -28.39 -26.80 8.10
C ILE A 85 -27.06 -26.11 7.79
N VAL A 86 -26.51 -26.36 6.60
CA VAL A 86 -25.25 -25.71 6.17
C VAL A 86 -25.44 -24.20 6.04
N GLY A 87 -26.57 -23.75 5.49
CA GLY A 87 -26.89 -22.32 5.38
C GLY A 87 -26.95 -21.60 6.72
N VAL A 88 -27.60 -22.18 7.72
CA VAL A 88 -27.65 -21.63 9.08
C VAL A 88 -26.26 -21.61 9.72
N ALA A 89 -25.47 -22.67 9.57
CA ALA A 89 -24.10 -22.70 10.09
C ALA A 89 -23.23 -21.59 9.47
N LEU A 90 -23.35 -21.35 8.16
CA LEU A 90 -22.65 -20.26 7.47
C LEU A 90 -23.13 -18.88 7.94
N LEU A 91 -24.43 -18.68 8.17
CA LEU A 91 -24.95 -17.42 8.70
C LEU A 91 -24.42 -17.12 10.12
N LEU A 92 -24.30 -18.14 10.97
CA LEU A 92 -23.70 -17.98 12.30
C LEU A 92 -22.22 -17.59 12.20
N LEU A 93 -21.46 -18.25 11.32
CA LEU A 93 -20.06 -17.90 11.07
C LEU A 93 -19.92 -16.48 10.50
N ALA A 94 -20.75 -16.10 9.53
CA ALA A 94 -20.76 -14.77 8.95
C ALA A 94 -21.10 -13.70 9.99
N GLY A 95 -22.10 -13.97 10.84
CA GLY A 95 -22.47 -13.11 11.96
C GLY A 95 -21.32 -12.91 12.95
N ALA A 96 -20.60 -13.97 13.31
CA ALA A 96 -19.44 -13.90 14.19
C ALA A 96 -18.30 -13.06 13.59
N VAL A 97 -17.95 -13.29 12.33
CA VAL A 97 -16.91 -12.53 11.63
C VAL A 97 -17.31 -11.05 11.49
N ALA A 98 -18.56 -10.77 11.11
CA ALA A 98 -19.09 -9.41 11.02
C ALA A 98 -19.05 -8.69 12.38
N PHE A 99 -19.37 -9.39 13.46
CA PHE A 99 -19.29 -8.85 14.82
C PHE A 99 -17.85 -8.51 15.21
N VAL A 100 -16.88 -9.40 14.96
CA VAL A 100 -15.46 -9.13 15.20
C VAL A 100 -14.99 -7.92 14.38
N GLY A 101 -15.38 -7.85 13.11
CA GLY A 101 -15.08 -6.71 12.24
C GLY A 101 -15.62 -5.40 12.78
N LYS A 102 -16.88 -5.39 13.25
CA LYS A 102 -17.50 -4.24 13.90
C LYS A 102 -16.71 -3.80 15.13
N VAL A 103 -16.31 -4.74 16.00
CA VAL A 103 -15.51 -4.44 17.20
C VAL A 103 -14.15 -3.82 16.84
N LEU A 104 -13.49 -4.33 15.80
CA LEU A 104 -12.20 -3.78 15.33
C LEU A 104 -12.36 -2.36 14.77
N ILE A 105 -13.42 -2.11 13.99
CA ILE A 105 -13.75 -0.78 13.47
C ILE A 105 -14.11 0.19 14.61
N ASP A 106 -14.88 -0.24 15.59
CA ASP A 106 -15.27 0.62 16.70
C ASP A 106 -14.07 0.95 17.61
N LYS A 107 -13.11 0.02 17.76
CA LYS A 107 -11.83 0.28 18.44
C LYS A 107 -10.95 1.28 17.67
N SER A 108 -10.92 1.25 16.34
CA SER A 108 -10.10 2.18 15.56
C SER A 108 -10.64 3.62 15.60
N LYS A 109 -11.96 3.80 15.78
CA LYS A 109 -12.57 5.14 15.98
C LYS A 109 -12.16 5.84 17.28
N ALA A 110 -11.69 5.11 18.29
CA ALA A 110 -11.18 5.68 19.54
C ALA A 110 -9.81 6.36 19.35
N PHE A 111 -9.06 6.00 18.31
CA PHE A 111 -7.86 6.69 17.86
C PHE A 111 -8.26 7.69 16.76
N LYS A 112 -8.84 8.82 17.13
CA LYS A 112 -8.79 10.02 16.30
C LYS A 112 -7.44 10.69 16.57
N PRO A 113 -6.39 10.53 15.75
CA PRO A 113 -5.31 11.51 15.77
C PRO A 113 -5.96 12.84 15.44
N ASP A 114 -5.99 13.78 16.39
CA ASP A 114 -6.46 15.14 16.18
C ASP A 114 -5.37 15.88 15.39
N PRO A 115 -5.45 15.92 14.04
CA PRO A 115 -4.41 16.53 13.25
C PRO A 115 -4.48 18.05 13.43
N VAL A 116 -5.66 18.56 13.83
CA VAL A 116 -5.94 19.97 14.00
C VAL A 116 -5.24 20.50 15.25
N SER A 117 -5.09 19.70 16.32
CA SER A 117 -4.30 20.10 17.49
C SER A 117 -2.80 20.14 17.19
N GLY A 118 -2.28 19.22 16.36
CA GLY A 118 -0.87 19.22 15.92
C GLY A 118 -0.54 20.44 15.08
N LEU A 119 -1.34 20.71 14.03
CA LEU A 119 -1.16 21.89 13.18
C LEU A 119 -1.32 23.22 13.96
N LYS A 120 -2.24 23.29 14.93
CA LYS A 120 -2.38 24.49 15.78
C LYS A 120 -1.16 24.72 16.67
N SER A 121 -0.54 23.66 17.16
CA SER A 121 0.67 23.73 17.98
C SER A 121 1.87 24.18 17.14
N ASP A 122 2.01 23.64 15.94
CA ASP A 122 3.10 24.01 15.01
C ASP A 122 2.97 25.46 14.52
N VAL A 123 1.75 25.93 14.25
CA VAL A 123 1.49 27.33 13.87
C VAL A 123 1.74 28.29 15.04
N SER A 124 1.44 27.86 16.27
CA SER A 124 1.70 28.68 17.46
C SER A 124 3.21 28.77 17.74
N ALA A 125 3.95 27.68 17.63
CA ALA A 125 5.40 27.67 17.77
C ALA A 125 6.11 28.55 16.72
N LEU A 126 5.60 28.56 15.48
CA LEU A 126 6.09 29.46 14.43
C LEU A 126 5.80 30.93 14.73
N LYS A 127 4.63 31.23 15.30
CA LYS A 127 4.24 32.61 15.65
C LYS A 127 5.04 33.16 16.84
N ASP A 128 5.33 32.33 17.83
CA ASP A 128 6.16 32.69 18.98
C ASP A 128 7.62 32.90 18.56
N GLY A 129 8.15 32.05 17.67
CA GLY A 129 9.51 32.21 17.11
C GLY A 129 9.71 33.41 16.18
N LEU A 130 8.62 34.00 15.65
CA LEU A 130 8.64 35.21 14.83
C LEU A 130 8.40 36.50 15.64
N SER A 131 7.97 36.38 16.90
CA SER A 131 7.69 37.51 17.79
C SER A 131 8.72 37.66 18.92
N SER A 132 9.68 36.73 19.01
CA SER A 132 10.91 36.83 19.82
C SER A 132 12.11 37.24 18.97
#